data_AF-A0A6H9IBY7-F1
#
_entry.id   AF-A0A6H9IBY7-F1
#
_cell.length_a   1.000
_cell.length_b   1.000
_cell.length_c   1.000
_cell.angle_alpha   90.00
_cell.angle_beta   90.00
_cell.angle_gamma   90.00
#
_symmetry.space_group_name_H-M   'P 1'
#
loop_
_entity.id
_entity.type
_entity.pdbx_description
1 polymer ?
#
loop_
_entity_poly.entity_id
_entity_poly.type
_entity_poly.pdbx_seq_one_letter_code
_entity_poly.pdbx_strand_id
1 'polypeptide(L)'
;MSGFRERAAREMERHNPGETVTPIMRKLMADSAAMLARGPGDSAARAAAARTFAIAHLDDLHEELRRQFRRRGIGYHRAATPEVAVATTRRLLKGARKVAKSKTMVGEEVGLTHALREGGIEVLETDIGEYIVDIEGRGPSHLTAPALHLNRARIHELLARGGGADLPDDDPERLSRHVRDIVRDFFTSCDAGITGANTTIASSGRILIVENEGNVALGASHPDLHIAITGLEKVVADEAGALALLEVLAPNATAQPLTSFSHFFAGPEKGQERHVVFVDNGRSAIAKDARYRDVLKCIRCGACMNACPVYRTAGGLSYGTPYMGPIGAVISPLLWDDGRYADLPEASSLCGRCTEVCPVGIPLHRLLLELRAEGVENGELGSMVERMGWGAWAAAFGGTRRAKLATALGRFGIERFGRFFEGFRPEGDPRAAPVISVERDPAMLEGGGRREEGGGPARGPVEPESEKAPMDLVELFRERAGALGVEVVERIRKAQGDRVVKATAGIANTGSVLLTGREAARRPLLAAGRIVVELQAKTIVRHPSGLEGYLGDGDALILTGASRTADIEKQIVRGIHGAERMVVVLKR
;
A
#
# COMPACT_ATOMS: atom_id res chain seq x y z
N MET A 1 -20.86 -1.71 -18.28
CA MET A 1 -20.04 -2.60 -17.41
C MET A 1 -20.91 -3.05 -16.25
N SER A 2 -20.73 -4.28 -15.73
CA SER A 2 -21.43 -4.72 -14.51
C SER A 2 -21.00 -3.86 -13.33
N GLY A 3 -21.89 -3.50 -12.40
CA GLY A 3 -21.55 -2.69 -11.21
C GLY A 3 -20.87 -3.51 -10.11
N PHE A 4 -20.40 -2.84 -9.06
CA PHE A 4 -19.66 -3.41 -7.93
C PHE A 4 -20.44 -4.52 -7.26
N ARG A 5 -21.74 -4.33 -6.99
CA ARG A 5 -22.58 -5.35 -6.34
C ARG A 5 -22.65 -6.64 -7.14
N GLU A 6 -22.73 -6.53 -8.47
CA GLU A 6 -22.79 -7.67 -9.38
C GLU A 6 -21.43 -8.38 -9.48
N ARG A 7 -20.33 -7.61 -9.56
CA ARG A 7 -18.96 -8.15 -9.49
C ARG A 7 -18.71 -8.87 -8.16
N ALA A 8 -19.08 -8.23 -7.04
CA ALA A 8 -18.94 -8.77 -5.70
C ALA A 8 -19.76 -10.04 -5.50
N ALA A 9 -21.02 -10.08 -5.96
CA ALA A 9 -21.84 -11.28 -5.89
C ALA A 9 -21.18 -12.46 -6.65
N ARG A 10 -20.66 -12.22 -7.86
CA ARG A 10 -19.95 -13.25 -8.64
C ARG A 10 -18.68 -13.74 -7.96
N GLU A 11 -17.86 -12.83 -7.43
CA GLU A 11 -16.62 -13.22 -6.74
C GLU A 11 -16.93 -13.99 -5.44
N MET A 12 -17.95 -13.58 -4.69
CA MET A 12 -18.40 -14.29 -3.48
C MET A 12 -18.97 -15.67 -3.80
N GLU A 13 -19.76 -15.82 -4.85
CA GLU A 13 -20.35 -17.10 -5.26
C GLU A 13 -19.29 -18.07 -5.80
N ARG A 14 -18.32 -17.59 -6.59
CA ARG A 14 -17.34 -18.45 -7.27
C ARG A 14 -16.12 -18.77 -6.42
N HIS A 15 -15.66 -17.81 -5.63
CA HIS A 15 -14.35 -17.88 -4.98
C HIS A 15 -14.39 -17.63 -3.48
N ASN A 16 -15.52 -17.16 -2.95
CA ASN A 16 -15.73 -16.83 -1.54
C ASN A 16 -14.49 -16.19 -0.87
N PRO A 17 -13.97 -15.05 -1.38
CA PRO A 17 -12.69 -14.48 -0.94
C PRO A 17 -12.69 -14.14 0.55
N GLY A 18 -13.87 -13.99 1.16
CA GLY A 18 -14.05 -13.79 2.59
C GLY A 18 -13.37 -14.82 3.49
N GLU A 19 -13.34 -16.09 3.09
CA GLU A 19 -12.73 -17.18 3.88
C GLU A 19 -11.23 -17.01 4.04
N THR A 20 -10.54 -16.59 2.98
CA THR A 20 -9.08 -16.36 2.99
C THR A 20 -8.73 -14.96 3.47
N VAL A 21 -9.38 -13.92 2.93
CA VAL A 21 -8.99 -12.52 3.15
C VAL A 21 -9.30 -12.07 4.58
N THR A 22 -10.47 -12.42 5.12
CA THR A 22 -10.89 -11.94 6.45
C THR A 22 -9.92 -12.28 7.58
N PRO A 23 -9.52 -13.55 7.80
CA PRO A 23 -8.61 -13.90 8.89
C PRO A 23 -7.22 -13.25 8.70
N ILE A 24 -6.70 -13.22 7.47
CA ILE A 24 -5.40 -12.61 7.15
C ILE A 24 -5.41 -11.13 7.53
N MET A 25 -6.44 -10.39 7.11
CA MET A 25 -6.55 -8.95 7.36
C MET A 25 -6.78 -8.64 8.85
N ARG A 26 -7.59 -9.45 9.57
CA ARG A 26 -7.78 -9.28 11.02
C ARG A 26 -6.47 -9.43 11.78
N LYS A 27 -5.70 -10.48 11.48
CA LYS A 27 -4.38 -10.69 12.08
C LYS A 27 -3.45 -9.53 11.74
N LEU A 28 -3.40 -9.12 10.46
CA LEU A 28 -2.55 -8.03 10.01
C LEU A 28 -2.87 -6.71 10.72
N MET A 29 -4.15 -6.40 10.98
CA MET A 29 -4.52 -5.21 11.75
C MET A 29 -4.00 -5.27 13.19
N ALA A 30 -4.12 -6.42 13.86
CA ALA A 30 -3.62 -6.59 15.22
C ALA A 30 -2.09 -6.47 15.27
N ASP A 31 -1.39 -7.15 14.34
CA ASP A 31 0.07 -7.07 14.21
C ASP A 31 0.52 -5.63 13.90
N SER A 32 -0.22 -4.90 13.04
CA SER A 32 0.08 -3.50 12.69
C SER A 32 -0.08 -2.57 13.88
N ALA A 33 -1.14 -2.74 14.69
CA ALA A 33 -1.33 -1.96 15.91
C ALA A 33 -0.19 -2.18 16.89
N ALA A 34 0.22 -3.43 17.09
CA ALA A 34 1.36 -3.77 17.94
C ALA A 34 2.69 -3.19 17.41
N MET A 35 2.90 -3.19 16.08
CA MET A 35 4.10 -2.61 15.47
C MET A 35 4.12 -1.08 15.60
N LEU A 36 2.99 -0.42 15.37
CA LEU A 36 2.86 1.04 15.49
C LEU A 36 3.08 1.52 16.93
N ALA A 37 2.63 0.74 17.92
CA ALA A 37 2.86 1.03 19.34
C ALA A 37 4.34 1.09 19.74
N ARG A 38 5.24 0.52 18.91
CA ARG A 38 6.69 0.60 19.10
C ARG A 38 7.29 1.88 18.51
N GLY A 39 6.63 2.49 17.53
CA GLY A 39 7.13 3.67 16.82
C GLY A 39 7.10 4.94 17.68
N PRO A 40 7.59 6.07 17.15
CA PRO A 40 7.36 7.37 17.76
C PRO A 40 5.85 7.65 17.86
N GLY A 41 5.38 8.10 19.03
CA GLY A 41 3.95 8.40 19.24
C GLY A 41 3.41 9.50 18.32
N ASP A 42 4.28 10.36 17.79
CA ASP A 42 3.94 11.46 16.88
C ASP A 42 4.11 11.11 15.38
N SER A 43 4.51 9.87 15.04
CA SER A 43 4.86 9.48 13.66
C SER A 43 3.73 9.70 12.67
N ALA A 44 2.50 9.33 13.03
CA ALA A 44 1.31 9.56 12.21
C ALA A 44 1.02 11.06 12.02
N ALA A 45 1.21 11.88 13.06
CA ALA A 45 1.00 13.32 12.97
C ALA A 45 2.03 13.98 12.04
N ARG A 46 3.32 13.60 12.14
CA ARG A 46 4.37 14.07 11.23
C ARG A 46 4.14 13.62 9.79
N ALA A 47 3.75 12.37 9.57
CA ALA A 47 3.43 11.86 8.24
C ALA A 47 2.23 12.59 7.63
N ALA A 48 1.16 12.80 8.40
CA ALA A 48 -0.01 13.56 7.97
C ALA A 48 0.33 15.02 7.64
N ALA A 49 1.16 15.68 8.47
CA ALA A 49 1.62 17.04 8.25
C ALA A 49 2.46 17.15 6.96
N ALA A 50 3.42 16.23 6.76
CA ALA A 50 4.26 16.19 5.58
C ALA A 50 3.43 16.04 4.29
N ARG A 51 2.43 15.15 4.29
CA ARG A 51 1.53 14.98 3.14
C ARG A 51 0.62 16.19 2.95
N THR A 52 0.06 16.74 4.02
CA THR A 52 -0.80 17.94 3.95
C THR A 52 -0.04 19.13 3.35
N PHE A 53 1.18 19.37 3.84
CA PHE A 53 2.05 20.41 3.29
C PHE A 53 2.35 20.16 1.82
N ALA A 54 2.68 18.92 1.45
CA ALA A 54 3.02 18.58 0.08
C ALA A 54 1.88 18.79 -0.92
N ILE A 55 0.64 18.43 -0.54
CA ILE A 55 -0.52 18.65 -1.41
C ILE A 55 -0.86 20.15 -1.52
N ALA A 56 -0.68 20.92 -0.43
CA ALA A 56 -0.94 22.36 -0.45
C ALA A 56 0.08 23.16 -1.29
N HIS A 57 1.31 22.67 -1.42
CA HIS A 57 2.41 23.34 -2.13
C HIS A 57 2.90 22.53 -3.33
N LEU A 58 2.00 21.78 -3.98
CA LEU A 58 2.37 20.78 -4.98
C LEU A 58 3.19 21.37 -6.13
N ASP A 59 2.76 22.50 -6.69
CA ASP A 59 3.44 23.15 -7.81
C ASP A 59 4.83 23.67 -7.43
N ASP A 60 4.97 24.34 -6.27
CA ASP A 60 6.25 24.85 -5.76
C ASP A 60 7.26 23.72 -5.49
N LEU A 61 6.79 22.60 -4.92
CA LEU A 61 7.62 21.43 -4.67
C LEU A 61 8.09 20.77 -5.97
N HIS A 62 7.25 20.75 -7.01
CA HIS A 62 7.65 20.25 -8.33
C HIS A 62 8.64 21.17 -9.04
N GLU A 63 8.53 22.49 -8.83
CA GLU A 63 9.54 23.43 -9.31
C GLU A 63 10.90 23.18 -8.65
N GLU A 64 10.93 23.08 -7.32
CA GLU A 64 12.13 22.73 -6.54
C GLU A 64 12.73 21.40 -7.02
N LEU A 65 11.89 20.37 -7.10
CA LEU A 65 12.28 19.03 -7.51
C LEU A 65 12.90 19.03 -8.91
N ARG A 66 12.32 19.78 -9.86
CA ARG A 66 12.88 19.95 -11.21
C ARG A 66 14.26 20.60 -11.19
N ARG A 67 14.50 21.58 -10.31
CA ARG A 67 15.84 22.18 -10.14
C ARG A 67 16.82 21.16 -9.58
N GLN A 68 16.45 20.42 -8.53
CA GLN A 68 17.33 19.42 -7.91
C GLN A 68 17.61 18.24 -8.85
N PHE A 69 16.62 17.74 -9.58
CA PHE A 69 16.79 16.69 -10.57
C PHE A 69 17.78 17.11 -11.66
N ARG A 70 17.65 18.34 -12.18
CA ARG A 70 18.62 18.89 -13.14
C ARG A 70 20.04 18.96 -12.55
N ARG A 71 20.21 19.38 -11.29
CA ARG A 71 21.52 19.38 -10.61
C ARG A 71 22.12 17.99 -10.49
N ARG A 72 21.28 16.95 -10.39
CA ARG A 72 21.70 15.54 -10.28
C ARG A 72 21.78 14.79 -11.61
N GLY A 73 21.44 15.43 -12.73
CA GLY A 73 21.35 14.74 -14.02
C GLY A 73 20.19 13.75 -14.13
N ILE A 74 19.13 13.93 -13.34
CA ILE A 74 17.88 13.17 -13.43
C ILE A 74 16.92 13.92 -14.37
N GLY A 75 16.34 13.23 -15.34
CA GLY A 75 15.33 13.84 -16.21
C GLY A 75 13.96 13.90 -15.55
N TYR A 76 13.36 15.09 -15.54
CA TYR A 76 12.01 15.34 -15.05
C TYR A 76 11.02 15.38 -16.23
N HIS A 77 9.98 14.54 -16.20
CA HIS A 77 8.92 14.53 -17.20
C HIS A 77 7.56 14.56 -16.53
N ARG A 78 6.68 15.45 -16.97
CA ARG A 78 5.29 15.52 -16.50
C ARG A 78 4.36 15.08 -17.62
N ALA A 79 3.45 14.17 -17.31
CA ALA A 79 2.45 13.65 -18.22
C ALA A 79 1.05 14.04 -17.71
N ALA A 80 0.29 14.77 -18.52
CA ALA A 80 -1.05 15.21 -18.16
C ALA A 80 -2.05 14.05 -18.12
N THR A 81 -1.91 13.10 -19.04
CA THR A 81 -2.84 11.98 -19.25
C THR A 81 -2.10 10.64 -19.32
N PRO A 82 -2.82 9.50 -19.20
CA PRO A 82 -2.26 8.16 -19.39
C PRO A 82 -1.53 8.00 -20.73
N GLU A 83 -2.10 8.50 -21.81
CA GLU A 83 -1.53 8.38 -23.17
C GLU A 83 -0.19 9.12 -23.27
N VAL A 84 -0.10 10.31 -22.68
CA VAL A 84 1.15 11.08 -22.62
C VAL A 84 2.20 10.37 -21.75
N ALA A 85 1.79 9.72 -20.67
CA ALA A 85 2.69 8.95 -19.81
C ALA A 85 3.29 7.75 -20.56
N VAL A 86 2.46 6.99 -21.26
CA VAL A 86 2.87 5.86 -22.11
C VAL A 86 3.78 6.34 -23.24
N ALA A 87 3.38 7.37 -23.99
CA ALA A 87 4.17 7.93 -25.09
C ALA A 87 5.54 8.45 -24.62
N THR A 88 5.57 9.14 -23.47
CA THR A 88 6.81 9.63 -22.86
C THR A 88 7.73 8.49 -22.48
N THR A 89 7.18 7.44 -21.84
CA THR A 89 7.95 6.27 -21.42
C THR A 89 8.51 5.53 -22.64
N ARG A 90 7.70 5.29 -23.68
CA ARG A 90 8.15 4.68 -24.95
C ARG A 90 9.27 5.46 -25.61
N ARG A 91 9.17 6.80 -25.64
CA ARG A 91 10.23 7.67 -26.17
C ARG A 91 11.53 7.53 -25.39
N LEU A 92 11.45 7.47 -24.06
CA LEU A 92 12.62 7.34 -23.19
C LEU A 92 13.29 5.98 -23.32
N LEU A 93 12.55 4.93 -23.66
CA LEU A 93 13.08 3.58 -23.87
C LEU A 93 14.01 3.48 -25.10
N LYS A 94 14.02 4.47 -26.02
CA LYS A 94 14.99 4.57 -27.15
C LYS A 94 15.17 3.28 -27.98
N GLY A 95 14.13 2.45 -28.09
CA GLY A 95 14.19 1.18 -28.82
C GLY A 95 14.60 -0.05 -28.00
N ALA A 96 14.65 0.06 -26.67
CA ALA A 96 14.75 -1.08 -25.76
C ALA A 96 13.72 -2.16 -26.12
N ARG A 97 14.16 -3.42 -26.10
CA ARG A 97 13.36 -4.60 -26.44
C ARG A 97 13.00 -5.43 -25.22
N LYS A 98 13.85 -5.40 -24.19
CA LYS A 98 13.65 -6.11 -22.92
C LYS A 98 13.63 -5.14 -21.75
N VAL A 99 12.51 -5.06 -21.05
CA VAL A 99 12.31 -4.12 -19.96
C VAL A 99 11.90 -4.84 -18.69
N ALA A 100 12.71 -4.67 -17.64
CA ALA A 100 12.41 -5.19 -16.31
C ALA A 100 11.56 -4.16 -15.57
N LYS A 101 10.35 -4.53 -15.13
CA LYS A 101 9.42 -3.63 -14.44
C LYS A 101 9.21 -4.12 -13.02
N SER A 102 9.51 -3.27 -12.02
CA SER A 102 9.07 -3.51 -10.66
C SER A 102 7.61 -3.12 -10.50
N LYS A 103 6.99 -3.56 -9.40
CA LYS A 103 5.63 -3.15 -9.02
C LYS A 103 5.42 -1.63 -9.11
N THR A 104 4.38 -1.22 -9.84
CA THR A 104 3.96 0.19 -9.90
C THR A 104 2.45 0.33 -10.15
N MET A 105 1.74 0.84 -9.15
CA MET A 105 0.30 1.12 -9.26
C MET A 105 -0.03 2.12 -10.38
N VAL A 106 0.86 3.09 -10.62
CA VAL A 106 0.66 4.10 -11.67
C VAL A 106 0.93 3.51 -13.05
N GLY A 107 1.81 2.51 -13.15
CA GLY A 107 1.95 1.73 -14.39
C GLY A 107 0.66 1.00 -14.74
N GLU A 108 -0.02 0.39 -13.76
CA GLU A 108 -1.34 -0.23 -13.95
C GLU A 108 -2.42 0.80 -14.29
N GLU A 109 -2.43 1.95 -13.60
CA GLU A 109 -3.35 3.06 -13.87
C GLU A 109 -3.32 3.52 -15.34
N VAL A 110 -2.14 3.58 -15.95
CA VAL A 110 -1.97 4.04 -17.34
C VAL A 110 -1.91 2.91 -18.37
N GLY A 111 -2.10 1.66 -17.95
CA GLY A 111 -2.01 0.49 -18.84
C GLY A 111 -0.62 0.29 -19.44
N LEU A 112 0.44 0.66 -18.72
CA LEU A 112 1.81 0.73 -19.25
C LEU A 112 2.29 -0.62 -19.79
N THR A 113 2.17 -1.69 -19.01
CA THR A 113 2.67 -3.02 -19.40
C THR A 113 2.02 -3.50 -20.69
N HIS A 114 0.68 -3.36 -20.80
CA HIS A 114 -0.06 -3.72 -22.00
C HIS A 114 0.40 -2.90 -23.22
N ALA A 115 0.47 -1.57 -23.10
CA ALA A 115 0.85 -0.69 -24.20
C ALA A 115 2.31 -0.89 -24.67
N LEU A 116 3.22 -1.28 -23.77
CA LEU A 116 4.60 -1.62 -24.14
C LEU A 116 4.66 -2.97 -24.87
N ARG A 117 3.92 -3.98 -24.41
CA ARG A 117 3.84 -5.31 -25.05
C ARG A 117 3.21 -5.25 -26.44
N GLU A 118 2.14 -4.48 -26.62
CA GLU A 118 1.55 -4.19 -27.94
C GLU A 118 2.56 -3.50 -28.88
N GLY A 119 3.49 -2.73 -28.30
CA GLY A 119 4.61 -2.12 -29.02
C GLY A 119 5.76 -3.07 -29.34
N GLY A 120 5.64 -4.37 -29.04
CA GLY A 120 6.67 -5.38 -29.30
C GLY A 120 7.81 -5.43 -28.28
N ILE A 121 7.63 -4.79 -27.11
CA ILE A 121 8.62 -4.81 -26.02
C ILE A 121 8.29 -5.97 -25.08
N GLU A 122 9.29 -6.81 -24.82
CA GLU A 122 9.22 -7.85 -23.81
C GLU A 122 9.33 -7.19 -22.43
N VAL A 123 8.23 -7.16 -21.69
CA VAL A 123 8.17 -6.60 -20.33
C VAL A 123 7.99 -7.73 -19.33
N LEU A 124 8.90 -7.82 -18.36
CA LEU A 124 8.82 -8.77 -17.26
C LEU A 124 8.56 -8.03 -15.94
N GLU A 125 7.49 -8.42 -15.23
CA GLU A 125 7.30 -8.00 -13.84
C GLU A 125 8.32 -8.71 -12.95
N THR A 126 9.07 -7.95 -12.17
CA THR A 126 10.17 -8.46 -11.34
C THR A 126 9.77 -8.74 -9.90
N ASP A 127 8.58 -8.29 -9.49
CA ASP A 127 7.97 -8.60 -8.18
C ASP A 127 7.24 -9.93 -8.30
N ILE A 128 7.51 -10.88 -7.40
CA ILE A 128 6.94 -12.23 -7.50
C ILE A 128 5.40 -12.19 -7.55
N GLY A 129 4.80 -11.34 -6.73
CA GLY A 129 3.35 -11.22 -6.66
C GLY A 129 2.75 -10.63 -7.94
N GLU A 130 3.35 -9.56 -8.48
CA GLU A 130 2.91 -8.99 -9.76
C GLU A 130 3.16 -9.93 -10.94
N TYR A 131 4.26 -10.69 -10.94
CA TYR A 131 4.56 -11.68 -11.96
C TYR A 131 3.48 -12.78 -12.02
N ILE A 132 3.09 -13.32 -10.85
CA ILE A 132 2.01 -14.32 -10.76
C ILE A 132 0.68 -13.75 -11.29
N VAL A 133 0.36 -12.51 -10.91
CA VAL A 133 -0.87 -11.83 -11.34
C VAL A 133 -0.87 -11.51 -12.83
N ASP A 134 0.29 -11.15 -13.39
CA ASP A 134 0.46 -10.89 -14.82
C ASP A 134 0.24 -12.16 -15.66
N ILE A 135 0.71 -13.33 -15.17
CA ILE A 135 0.41 -14.64 -15.79
C ILE A 135 -1.08 -14.95 -15.70
N GLU A 136 -1.73 -14.66 -14.57
CA GLU A 136 -3.15 -14.94 -14.39
C GLU A 136 -4.04 -14.05 -15.26
N GLY A 137 -3.64 -12.78 -15.46
CA GLY A 137 -4.36 -11.82 -16.31
C GLY A 137 -5.61 -11.21 -15.67
N ARG A 138 -5.84 -11.38 -14.36
CA ARG A 138 -7.00 -10.80 -13.63
C ARG A 138 -6.69 -9.51 -12.88
N GLY A 139 -5.42 -9.14 -12.78
CA GLY A 139 -4.97 -7.95 -12.05
C GLY A 139 -4.88 -8.19 -10.52
N PRO A 140 -4.34 -7.21 -9.78
CA PRO A 140 -4.03 -7.40 -8.36
C PRO A 140 -5.30 -7.36 -7.50
N SER A 141 -5.31 -8.12 -6.39
CA SER A 141 -6.40 -8.09 -5.41
C SER A 141 -6.06 -7.35 -4.11
N HIS A 142 -4.81 -6.94 -3.89
CA HIS A 142 -4.40 -6.07 -2.78
C HIS A 142 -3.22 -5.17 -3.16
N LEU A 143 -3.14 -3.96 -2.58
CA LEU A 143 -2.09 -2.99 -2.89
C LEU A 143 -0.68 -3.50 -2.57
N THR A 144 -0.50 -4.24 -1.48
CA THR A 144 0.81 -4.73 -1.02
C THR A 144 0.98 -6.24 -1.18
N ALA A 145 -0.08 -6.96 -1.53
CA ALA A 145 -0.11 -8.42 -1.68
C ALA A 145 -0.93 -8.78 -2.93
N PRO A 146 -0.42 -8.49 -4.14
CA PRO A 146 -1.22 -8.48 -5.37
C PRO A 146 -1.91 -9.83 -5.65
N ALA A 147 -1.26 -10.95 -5.34
CA ALA A 147 -1.79 -12.31 -5.50
C ALA A 147 -2.64 -12.81 -4.31
N LEU A 148 -3.15 -11.92 -3.43
CA LEU A 148 -3.83 -12.31 -2.18
C LEU A 148 -5.05 -13.24 -2.37
N HIS A 149 -5.61 -13.26 -3.56
CA HIS A 149 -6.79 -14.04 -3.91
C HIS A 149 -6.47 -15.45 -4.42
N LEU A 150 -5.19 -15.80 -4.56
CA LEU A 150 -4.72 -17.11 -5.01
C LEU A 150 -4.24 -17.94 -3.83
N ASN A 151 -4.38 -19.26 -3.91
CA ASN A 151 -3.74 -20.19 -2.97
C ASN A 151 -2.48 -20.82 -3.60
N ARG A 152 -1.67 -21.53 -2.80
CA ARG A 152 -0.41 -22.13 -3.27
C ARG A 152 -0.59 -23.11 -4.43
N ALA A 153 -1.59 -23.99 -4.36
CA ALA A 153 -1.91 -24.92 -5.44
C ALA A 153 -2.19 -24.20 -6.76
N ARG A 154 -2.96 -23.10 -6.73
CA ARG A 154 -3.25 -22.31 -7.92
C ARG A 154 -2.02 -21.59 -8.46
N ILE A 155 -1.16 -21.07 -7.58
CA ILE A 155 0.12 -20.45 -7.97
C ILE A 155 1.01 -21.49 -8.67
N HIS A 156 1.12 -22.69 -8.10
CA HIS A 156 1.85 -23.81 -8.71
C HIS A 156 1.35 -24.15 -10.11
N GLU A 157 0.03 -24.28 -10.29
CA GLU A 157 -0.57 -24.52 -11.61
C GLU A 157 -0.23 -23.44 -12.64
N LEU A 158 -0.27 -22.16 -12.24
CA LEU A 158 0.04 -21.03 -13.11
C LEU A 158 1.53 -21.05 -13.54
N LEU A 159 2.43 -21.27 -12.59
CA LEU A 159 3.88 -21.32 -12.86
C LEU A 159 4.25 -22.54 -13.71
N ALA A 160 3.66 -23.70 -13.44
CA ALA A 160 3.90 -24.92 -14.21
C ALA A 160 3.47 -24.78 -15.68
N ARG A 161 2.38 -24.04 -15.95
CA ARG A 161 1.91 -23.76 -17.32
C ARG A 161 2.74 -22.70 -18.04
N GLY A 162 3.26 -21.71 -17.31
CA GLY A 162 3.94 -20.54 -17.89
C GLY A 162 5.46 -20.67 -18.05
N GLY A 163 6.12 -21.56 -17.32
CA GLY A 163 7.60 -21.52 -17.15
C GLY A 163 8.40 -22.72 -17.68
N GLY A 164 7.77 -23.74 -18.28
CA GLY A 164 8.47 -24.90 -18.85
C GLY A 164 9.27 -25.77 -17.87
N ALA A 165 9.19 -25.49 -16.56
CA ALA A 165 9.86 -26.24 -15.51
C ALA A 165 8.93 -27.32 -14.92
N ASP A 166 9.51 -28.49 -14.62
CA ASP A 166 8.85 -29.54 -13.86
C ASP A 166 8.87 -29.16 -12.37
N LEU A 167 7.84 -28.44 -11.93
CA LEU A 167 7.62 -28.10 -10.53
C LEU A 167 6.91 -29.27 -9.84
N PRO A 168 7.56 -30.02 -8.94
CA PRO A 168 6.99 -31.26 -8.40
C PRO A 168 5.83 -31.03 -7.41
N ASP A 169 5.77 -29.86 -6.77
CA ASP A 169 4.81 -29.53 -5.72
C ASP A 169 4.68 -28.00 -5.52
N ASP A 170 3.82 -27.61 -4.56
CA ASP A 170 3.48 -26.23 -4.21
C ASP A 170 4.29 -25.67 -3.02
N ASP A 171 5.50 -26.18 -2.80
CA ASP A 171 6.39 -25.68 -1.75
C ASP A 171 6.79 -24.22 -2.00
N PRO A 172 6.54 -23.30 -1.06
CA PRO A 172 6.70 -21.87 -1.30
C PRO A 172 8.16 -21.46 -1.56
N GLU A 173 9.14 -22.16 -1.00
CA GLU A 173 10.56 -21.88 -1.25
C GLU A 173 10.94 -22.25 -2.68
N ARG A 174 10.50 -23.43 -3.18
CA ARG A 174 10.68 -23.84 -4.58
C ARG A 174 9.98 -22.90 -5.55
N LEU A 175 8.72 -22.56 -5.32
CA LEU A 175 7.97 -21.64 -6.19
C LEU A 175 8.66 -20.27 -6.26
N SER A 176 9.06 -19.71 -5.11
CA SER A 176 9.73 -18.41 -5.06
C SER A 176 11.11 -18.44 -5.74
N ARG A 177 11.87 -19.53 -5.58
CA ARG A 177 13.18 -19.71 -6.26
C ARG A 177 13.01 -19.85 -7.77
N HIS A 178 11.98 -20.52 -8.23
CA HIS A 178 11.70 -20.63 -9.66
C HIS A 178 11.45 -19.26 -10.29
N VAL A 179 10.59 -18.43 -9.69
CA VAL A 179 10.36 -17.05 -10.17
C VAL A 179 11.63 -16.21 -10.08
N ARG A 180 12.39 -16.33 -8.98
CA ARG A 180 13.68 -15.66 -8.83
C ARG A 180 14.63 -15.97 -9.98
N ASP A 181 14.75 -17.24 -10.39
CA ASP A 181 15.68 -17.66 -11.43
C ASP A 181 15.28 -17.07 -12.79
N ILE A 182 13.98 -17.06 -13.13
CA ILE A 182 13.44 -16.37 -14.32
C ILE A 182 13.81 -14.88 -14.31
N VAL A 183 13.53 -14.19 -13.20
CA VAL A 183 13.80 -12.75 -13.07
C VAL A 183 15.31 -12.46 -13.16
N ARG A 184 16.15 -13.29 -12.52
CA ARG A 184 17.60 -13.16 -12.56
C ARG A 184 18.15 -13.34 -13.98
N ASP A 185 17.67 -14.34 -14.71
CA ASP A 185 18.07 -14.58 -16.09
C ASP A 185 17.65 -13.42 -16.99
N PHE A 186 16.44 -12.87 -16.79
CA PHE A 186 15.97 -11.70 -17.53
C PHE A 186 16.86 -10.48 -17.32
N PHE A 187 17.30 -10.22 -16.09
CA PHE A 187 18.19 -9.09 -15.79
C PHE A 187 19.54 -9.16 -16.52
N THR A 188 20.02 -10.33 -16.92
CA THR A 188 21.29 -10.47 -17.67
C THR A 188 21.28 -9.82 -19.06
N SER A 189 20.09 -9.64 -19.64
CA SER A 189 19.91 -9.12 -21.01
C SER A 189 18.89 -7.99 -21.10
N CYS A 190 18.51 -7.39 -19.98
CA CYS A 190 17.55 -6.30 -19.95
C CYS A 190 18.19 -4.98 -20.39
N ASP A 191 17.46 -4.22 -21.21
CA ASP A 191 17.91 -2.95 -21.76
C ASP A 191 17.59 -1.77 -20.84
N ALA A 192 16.48 -1.87 -20.10
CA ALA A 192 16.00 -0.81 -19.21
C ALA A 192 15.24 -1.36 -18.00
N GLY A 193 15.28 -0.60 -16.91
CA GLY A 193 14.49 -0.84 -15.70
C GLY A 193 13.41 0.21 -15.53
N ILE A 194 12.18 -0.23 -15.27
CA ILE A 194 11.07 0.64 -14.89
C ILE A 194 10.69 0.35 -13.44
N THR A 195 10.58 1.38 -12.61
CA THR A 195 10.12 1.22 -11.23
C THR A 195 8.97 2.16 -10.91
N GLY A 196 8.30 1.91 -9.78
CA GLY A 196 7.50 2.93 -9.11
C GLY A 196 8.37 3.91 -8.31
N ALA A 197 7.73 4.87 -7.66
CA ALA A 197 8.29 5.57 -6.51
C ALA A 197 7.26 5.65 -5.37
N ASN A 198 7.73 5.55 -4.13
CA ASN A 198 6.87 5.76 -2.96
C ASN A 198 6.74 7.25 -2.68
N THR A 199 7.85 8.00 -2.75
CA THR A 199 7.84 9.45 -2.83
C THR A 199 9.12 9.97 -3.49
N THR A 200 9.06 11.19 -4.01
CA THR A 200 10.23 12.00 -4.35
C THR A 200 10.43 13.07 -3.29
N ILE A 201 11.67 13.53 -3.10
CA ILE A 201 12.04 14.51 -2.08
C ILE A 201 12.48 15.79 -2.77
N ALA A 202 11.71 16.87 -2.59
CA ALA A 202 11.92 18.12 -3.31
C ALA A 202 13.26 18.76 -2.97
N SER A 203 13.58 18.93 -1.68
CA SER A 203 14.80 19.59 -1.17
C SER A 203 16.09 19.01 -1.75
N SER A 204 16.16 17.68 -1.82
CA SER A 204 17.36 16.97 -2.22
C SER A 204 17.30 16.40 -3.62
N GLY A 205 16.14 16.29 -4.26
CA GLY A 205 16.02 15.62 -5.56
C GLY A 205 16.28 14.12 -5.52
N ARG A 206 15.97 13.46 -4.40
CA ARG A 206 16.07 12.00 -4.26
C ARG A 206 14.75 11.30 -4.51
N ILE A 207 14.83 10.04 -4.92
CA ILE A 207 13.68 9.15 -5.16
C ILE A 207 13.69 8.08 -4.07
N LEU A 208 12.66 8.04 -3.25
CA LEU A 208 12.47 7.02 -2.22
C LEU A 208 11.64 5.86 -2.78
N ILE A 209 12.24 4.66 -2.77
CA ILE A 209 11.58 3.40 -3.14
C ILE A 209 11.78 2.39 -2.03
N VAL A 210 10.70 1.72 -1.63
CA VAL A 210 10.74 0.64 -0.64
C VAL A 210 10.38 -0.69 -1.25
N GLU A 211 11.09 -1.75 -0.88
CA GLU A 211 10.89 -3.10 -1.39
C GLU A 211 11.47 -4.16 -0.44
N ASN A 212 11.15 -5.44 -0.67
CA ASN A 212 11.51 -6.53 0.24
C ASN A 212 12.41 -7.62 -0.39
N GLU A 213 12.48 -7.68 -1.72
CA GLU A 213 13.01 -8.83 -2.46
C GLU A 213 14.44 -8.61 -2.95
N GLY A 214 14.83 -7.37 -3.25
CA GLY A 214 16.09 -6.91 -3.85
C GLY A 214 15.96 -6.57 -5.34
N ASN A 215 14.77 -6.70 -5.93
CA ASN A 215 14.54 -6.58 -7.38
C ASN A 215 14.58 -5.12 -7.88
N VAL A 216 14.19 -4.14 -7.05
CA VAL A 216 14.27 -2.72 -7.42
C VAL A 216 15.73 -2.30 -7.53
N ALA A 217 16.58 -2.76 -6.62
CA ALA A 217 18.02 -2.48 -6.69
C ALA A 217 18.63 -3.02 -8.00
N LEU A 218 18.19 -4.19 -8.47
CA LEU A 218 18.59 -4.74 -9.77
C LEU A 218 18.08 -3.86 -10.93
N GLY A 219 16.79 -3.53 -10.97
CA GLY A 219 16.22 -2.72 -12.05
C GLY A 219 16.70 -1.27 -12.10
N ALA A 220 16.95 -0.65 -10.95
CA ALA A 220 17.40 0.74 -10.87
C ALA A 220 18.90 0.89 -11.13
N SER A 221 19.70 -0.16 -10.89
CA SER A 221 21.15 -0.07 -11.01
C SER A 221 21.72 -0.86 -12.19
N HIS A 222 21.21 -2.03 -12.55
CA HIS A 222 21.85 -2.91 -13.55
C HIS A 222 21.77 -2.37 -14.99
N PRO A 223 20.60 -1.92 -15.50
CA PRO A 223 20.47 -1.41 -16.86
C PRO A 223 21.07 0.00 -17.01
N ASP A 224 21.45 0.35 -18.24
CA ASP A 224 21.94 1.69 -18.58
C ASP A 224 20.83 2.76 -18.54
N LEU A 225 19.56 2.34 -18.48
CA LEU A 225 18.41 3.23 -18.39
C LEU A 225 17.49 2.83 -17.22
N HIS A 226 17.24 3.79 -16.32
CA HIS A 226 16.25 3.67 -15.25
C HIS A 226 15.14 4.71 -15.40
N ILE A 227 13.89 4.28 -15.46
CA ILE A 227 12.71 5.16 -15.49
C ILE A 227 11.82 4.86 -14.28
N ALA A 228 11.68 5.82 -13.36
CA ALA A 228 10.64 5.76 -12.34
C ALA A 228 9.35 6.39 -12.85
N ILE A 229 8.21 5.70 -12.74
CA ILE A 229 6.88 6.26 -13.04
C ILE A 229 6.07 6.38 -11.75
N THR A 230 5.53 7.58 -11.49
CA THR A 230 4.84 7.86 -10.23
C THR A 230 3.78 8.95 -10.40
N GLY A 231 2.85 9.03 -9.45
CA GLY A 231 1.81 10.04 -9.47
C GLY A 231 2.37 11.40 -9.05
N LEU A 232 1.82 12.48 -9.60
CA LEU A 232 2.22 13.85 -9.31
C LEU A 232 2.22 14.16 -7.81
N GLU A 233 1.29 13.58 -7.06
CA GLU A 233 1.11 13.78 -5.62
C GLU A 233 2.21 13.17 -4.75
N LYS A 234 3.02 12.26 -5.30
CA LYS A 234 4.05 11.52 -4.54
C LYS A 234 5.36 12.31 -4.42
N VAL A 235 5.25 13.48 -3.82
CA VAL A 235 6.37 14.35 -3.41
C VAL A 235 6.24 14.70 -1.93
N VAL A 236 7.37 14.91 -1.27
CA VAL A 236 7.50 15.53 0.06
C VAL A 236 8.52 16.65 -0.01
N ALA A 237 8.43 17.60 0.93
CA ALA A 237 9.33 18.73 0.98
C ALA A 237 10.79 18.30 1.19
N ASP A 238 11.01 17.41 2.16
CA ASP A 238 12.33 17.07 2.67
C ASP A 238 12.43 15.64 3.21
N GLU A 239 13.63 15.31 3.69
CA GLU A 239 14.02 14.06 4.32
C GLU A 239 13.20 13.75 5.57
N ALA A 240 12.92 14.76 6.40
CA ALA A 240 12.12 14.59 7.61
C ALA A 240 10.72 14.08 7.26
N GLY A 241 10.10 14.67 6.23
CA GLY A 241 8.85 14.18 5.66
C GLY A 241 8.96 12.74 5.15
N ALA A 242 10.00 12.42 4.39
CA ALA A 242 10.23 11.07 3.85
C ALA A 242 10.41 10.01 4.96
N LEU A 243 11.21 10.31 5.98
CA LEU A 243 11.45 9.43 7.13
C LEU A 243 10.17 9.24 7.97
N ALA A 244 9.35 10.29 8.12
CA ALA A 244 8.04 10.18 8.77
C ALA A 244 7.10 9.24 8.01
N LEU A 245 7.14 9.25 6.66
CA LEU A 245 6.35 8.28 5.87
C LEU A 245 6.84 6.84 6.08
N LEU A 246 8.16 6.62 6.15
CA LEU A 246 8.74 5.30 6.40
C LEU A 246 8.31 4.72 7.76
N GLU A 247 8.23 5.56 8.79
CA GLU A 247 7.82 5.17 10.14
C GLU A 247 6.38 4.64 10.22
N VAL A 248 5.52 4.99 9.26
CA VAL A 248 4.12 4.55 9.25
C VAL A 248 3.77 3.62 8.10
N LEU A 249 4.53 3.61 7.00
CA LEU A 249 4.19 2.85 5.80
C LEU A 249 4.20 1.34 6.04
N ALA A 250 5.37 0.77 6.35
CA ALA A 250 5.52 -0.67 6.53
C ALA A 250 4.78 -1.22 7.76
N PRO A 251 4.71 -0.48 8.90
CA PRO A 251 3.89 -0.90 10.03
C PRO A 251 2.41 -1.04 9.70
N ASN A 252 1.86 -0.14 8.88
CA ASN A 252 0.46 -0.22 8.44
C ASN A 252 0.22 -1.24 7.31
N ALA A 253 1.22 -1.44 6.44
CA ALA A 253 1.09 -2.24 5.24
C ALA A 253 1.26 -3.74 5.47
N THR A 254 2.31 -4.11 6.20
CA THR A 254 2.74 -5.50 6.35
C THR A 254 3.10 -5.84 7.79
N ALA A 255 2.77 -4.96 8.75
CA ALA A 255 3.18 -5.07 10.15
C ALA A 255 4.69 -5.27 10.35
N GLN A 256 5.50 -4.73 9.43
CA GLN A 256 6.95 -4.75 9.52
C GLN A 256 7.45 -3.41 10.08
N PRO A 257 8.56 -3.38 10.83
CA PRO A 257 9.12 -2.11 11.31
C PRO A 257 9.52 -1.19 10.16
N LEU A 258 10.15 -1.75 9.13
CA LEU A 258 10.46 -1.18 7.82
C LEU A 258 10.46 -2.34 6.80
N THR A 259 10.38 -2.03 5.50
CA THR A 259 10.67 -3.02 4.44
C THR A 259 12.14 -3.42 4.47
N SER A 260 12.50 -4.58 3.92
CA SER A 260 13.90 -5.03 3.93
C SER A 260 14.86 -4.03 3.30
N PHE A 261 14.42 -3.31 2.27
CA PHE A 261 15.19 -2.26 1.63
C PHE A 261 14.36 -0.97 1.52
N SER A 262 14.94 0.14 1.96
CA SER A 262 14.44 1.50 1.69
C SER A 262 15.53 2.30 0.99
N HIS A 263 15.41 2.45 -0.32
CA HIS A 263 16.38 3.10 -1.18
C HIS A 263 16.09 4.59 -1.32
N PHE A 264 17.11 5.41 -1.11
CA PHE A 264 17.13 6.82 -1.47
C PHE A 264 18.05 6.96 -2.67
N PHE A 265 17.46 6.91 -3.87
CA PHE A 265 18.21 7.07 -5.12
C PHE A 265 18.46 8.55 -5.41
N ALA A 266 19.72 8.90 -5.62
CA ALA A 266 20.21 10.21 -6.03
C ALA A 266 20.39 10.26 -7.56
N GLY A 267 21.50 10.82 -8.05
CA GLY A 267 21.81 10.86 -9.47
C GLY A 267 22.10 9.46 -10.06
N PRO A 268 22.06 9.31 -11.39
CA PRO A 268 22.41 8.04 -12.05
C PRO A 268 23.87 7.66 -11.81
N GLU A 269 24.17 6.37 -11.96
CA GLU A 269 25.55 5.90 -12.01
C GLU A 269 26.27 6.42 -13.27
N LYS A 270 27.61 6.37 -13.28
CA LYS A 270 28.38 6.80 -14.46
C LYS A 270 28.03 5.91 -15.66
N GLY A 271 27.55 6.53 -16.74
CA GLY A 271 27.12 5.84 -17.96
C GLY A 271 25.64 5.45 -17.96
N GLN A 272 24.92 5.65 -16.85
CA GLN A 272 23.49 5.40 -16.74
C GLN A 272 22.68 6.69 -16.98
N GLU A 273 21.48 6.54 -17.54
CA GLU A 273 20.45 7.57 -17.60
C GLU A 273 19.34 7.28 -16.57
N ARG A 274 18.85 8.33 -15.89
CA ARG A 274 17.75 8.22 -14.94
C ARG A 274 16.67 9.25 -15.21
N HIS A 275 15.43 8.81 -15.27
CA HIS A 275 14.27 9.66 -15.51
C HIS A 275 13.16 9.39 -14.52
N VAL A 276 12.34 10.41 -14.26
CA VAL A 276 11.09 10.29 -13.53
C VAL A 276 9.95 10.83 -14.38
N VAL A 277 8.92 10.01 -14.57
CA VAL A 277 7.67 10.36 -15.26
C VAL A 277 6.58 10.57 -14.19
N PHE A 278 6.19 11.81 -13.98
CA PHE A 278 5.09 12.20 -13.09
C PHE A 278 3.77 12.21 -13.84
N VAL A 279 2.84 11.37 -13.43
CA VAL A 279 1.50 11.25 -14.01
C VAL A 279 0.52 12.11 -13.23
N ASP A 280 -0.09 13.07 -13.92
CA ASP A 280 -1.13 13.93 -13.37
C ASP A 280 -2.47 13.17 -13.34
N ASN A 281 -3.02 12.86 -14.52
CA ASN A 281 -4.29 12.11 -14.68
C ASN A 281 -5.39 12.65 -13.74
N GLY A 282 -5.62 13.96 -13.75
CA GLY A 282 -6.65 14.63 -12.93
C GLY A 282 -6.19 15.04 -11.51
N ARG A 283 -5.02 14.61 -11.03
CA ARG A 283 -4.53 14.95 -9.67
C ARG A 283 -4.40 16.45 -9.41
N SER A 284 -4.01 17.24 -10.40
CA SER A 284 -3.94 18.70 -10.26
C SER A 284 -5.32 19.33 -10.03
N ALA A 285 -6.38 18.77 -10.61
CA ALA A 285 -7.75 19.23 -10.36
C ALA A 285 -8.19 18.80 -8.95
N ILE A 286 -7.94 17.53 -8.59
CA ILE A 286 -8.24 17.00 -7.24
C ILE A 286 -7.53 17.81 -6.15
N ALA A 287 -6.26 18.20 -6.36
CA ALA A 287 -5.48 18.99 -5.40
C ALA A 287 -6.10 20.38 -5.13
N LYS A 288 -6.77 20.96 -6.13
CA LYS A 288 -7.45 22.26 -6.04
C LYS A 288 -8.85 22.17 -5.44
N ASP A 289 -9.48 20.98 -5.50
CA ASP A 289 -10.79 20.76 -4.89
C ASP A 289 -10.65 20.54 -3.37
N ALA A 290 -11.09 21.52 -2.58
CA ALA A 290 -11.04 21.46 -1.12
C ALA A 290 -11.78 20.26 -0.52
N ARG A 291 -12.78 19.71 -1.23
CA ARG A 291 -13.55 18.54 -0.80
C ARG A 291 -12.72 17.27 -0.92
N TYR A 292 -11.93 17.14 -1.99
CA TYR A 292 -11.27 15.88 -2.35
C TYR A 292 -9.76 15.86 -2.19
N ARG A 293 -9.07 17.01 -2.11
CA ARG A 293 -7.58 17.10 -2.08
C ARG A 293 -6.91 16.17 -1.08
N ASP A 294 -7.57 15.89 0.05
CA ASP A 294 -7.07 15.01 1.10
C ASP A 294 -6.84 13.57 0.62
N VAL A 295 -7.53 13.10 -0.42
CA VAL A 295 -7.32 11.77 -1.01
C VAL A 295 -5.88 11.61 -1.53
N LEU A 296 -5.27 12.70 -2.00
CA LEU A 296 -3.90 12.72 -2.55
C LEU A 296 -2.83 12.57 -1.47
N LYS A 297 -3.17 12.66 -0.18
CA LYS A 297 -2.24 12.38 0.92
C LYS A 297 -1.84 10.89 0.96
N CYS A 298 -2.60 10.01 0.30
CA CYS A 298 -2.44 8.57 0.40
C CYS A 298 -1.03 8.07 0.08
N ILE A 299 -0.44 7.32 1.01
CA ILE A 299 0.87 6.65 0.85
C ILE A 299 0.76 5.20 0.38
N ARG A 300 -0.45 4.77 -0.02
CA ARG A 300 -0.75 3.41 -0.52
C ARG A 300 -0.38 2.28 0.46
N CYS A 301 -0.52 2.51 1.76
CA CYS A 301 -0.22 1.49 2.78
C CYS A 301 -1.27 0.37 2.89
N GLY A 302 -2.49 0.54 2.36
CA GLY A 302 -3.53 -0.49 2.45
C GLY A 302 -4.25 -0.62 3.80
N ALA A 303 -3.89 0.14 4.86
CA ALA A 303 -4.54 0.07 6.17
C ALA A 303 -6.09 0.19 6.10
N CYS A 304 -6.58 1.09 5.25
CA CYS A 304 -8.02 1.25 5.03
C CYS A 304 -8.70 0.00 4.44
N MET A 305 -7.99 -0.79 3.64
CA MET A 305 -8.47 -2.04 3.06
C MET A 305 -8.54 -3.13 4.13
N ASN A 306 -7.48 -3.26 4.92
CA ASN A 306 -7.37 -4.21 6.03
C ASN A 306 -8.51 -4.03 7.04
N ALA A 307 -8.86 -2.77 7.32
CA ALA A 307 -9.95 -2.39 8.24
C ALA A 307 -11.37 -2.49 7.66
N CYS A 308 -11.51 -2.56 6.34
CA CYS A 308 -12.81 -2.48 5.68
C CYS A 308 -13.56 -3.82 5.73
N PRO A 309 -14.77 -3.88 6.31
CA PRO A 309 -15.57 -5.11 6.29
C PRO A 309 -15.98 -5.51 4.87
N VAL A 310 -16.31 -4.53 4.00
CA VAL A 310 -16.71 -4.81 2.61
C VAL A 310 -15.55 -5.42 1.82
N TYR A 311 -14.35 -4.85 1.92
CA TYR A 311 -13.16 -5.40 1.25
C TYR A 311 -12.82 -6.82 1.74
N ARG A 312 -12.88 -7.05 3.06
CA ARG A 312 -12.59 -8.38 3.63
C ARG A 312 -13.54 -9.47 3.16
N THR A 313 -14.78 -9.12 2.82
CA THR A 313 -15.79 -10.08 2.34
C THR A 313 -15.81 -10.20 0.81
N ALA A 314 -15.79 -9.07 0.09
CA ALA A 314 -15.92 -9.05 -1.38
C ALA A 314 -14.58 -9.23 -2.12
N GLY A 315 -13.43 -9.07 -1.45
CA GLY A 315 -12.12 -9.09 -2.08
C GLY A 315 -11.83 -7.86 -2.95
N GLY A 316 -10.59 -7.74 -3.44
CA GLY A 316 -10.14 -6.60 -4.24
C GLY A 316 -10.61 -6.61 -5.69
N LEU A 317 -10.73 -7.78 -6.30
CA LEU A 317 -11.13 -7.91 -7.71
C LEU A 317 -12.54 -7.37 -7.98
N SER A 318 -13.42 -7.44 -6.98
CA SER A 318 -14.78 -6.90 -7.03
C SER A 318 -14.83 -5.39 -7.34
N TYR A 319 -13.77 -4.65 -7.06
CA TYR A 319 -13.70 -3.21 -7.34
C TYR A 319 -13.53 -2.93 -8.84
N GLY A 320 -12.86 -3.80 -9.62
CA GLY A 320 -12.75 -3.65 -11.08
C GLY A 320 -11.89 -2.46 -11.55
N THR A 321 -10.96 -2.02 -10.70
CA THR A 321 -10.03 -0.89 -10.93
C THR A 321 -8.68 -1.25 -10.32
N PRO A 322 -7.55 -0.71 -10.83
CA PRO A 322 -6.25 -0.85 -10.19
C PRO A 322 -6.25 -0.41 -8.73
N TYR A 323 -7.13 0.51 -8.34
CA TYR A 323 -7.27 0.97 -6.97
C TYR A 323 -8.51 0.36 -6.30
N MET A 324 -8.31 -0.49 -5.30
CA MET A 324 -9.39 -1.18 -4.58
C MET A 324 -9.54 -0.74 -3.12
N GLY A 325 -10.60 -1.23 -2.46
CA GLY A 325 -10.93 -0.87 -1.09
C GLY A 325 -11.41 0.57 -0.93
N PRO A 326 -11.50 1.10 0.31
CA PRO A 326 -12.02 2.44 0.55
C PRO A 326 -11.26 3.56 -0.17
N ILE A 327 -9.92 3.46 -0.27
CA ILE A 327 -9.14 4.42 -1.05
C ILE A 327 -9.48 4.34 -2.54
N GLY A 328 -9.62 3.12 -3.07
CA GLY A 328 -10.00 2.85 -4.44
C GLY A 328 -11.37 3.41 -4.83
N ALA A 329 -12.33 3.23 -3.94
CA ALA A 329 -13.70 3.72 -4.09
C ALA A 329 -13.83 5.24 -4.09
N VAL A 330 -12.81 5.97 -3.58
CA VAL A 330 -12.74 7.43 -3.68
C VAL A 330 -11.92 7.85 -4.89
N ILE A 331 -10.70 7.33 -5.03
CA ILE A 331 -9.75 7.84 -6.02
C ILE A 331 -10.13 7.47 -7.46
N SER A 332 -10.75 6.31 -7.69
CA SER A 332 -11.06 5.86 -9.05
C SER A 332 -12.08 6.76 -9.76
N PRO A 333 -13.26 7.09 -9.20
CA PRO A 333 -14.18 8.02 -9.87
C PRO A 333 -13.60 9.43 -10.05
N LEU A 334 -12.61 9.82 -9.24
CA LEU A 334 -11.92 11.12 -9.39
C LEU A 334 -10.85 11.12 -10.48
N LEU A 335 -10.18 9.98 -10.74
CA LEU A 335 -9.18 9.85 -11.80
C LEU A 335 -9.81 9.50 -13.16
N TRP A 336 -10.95 8.82 -13.16
CA TRP A 336 -11.74 8.50 -14.34
C TRP A 336 -13.15 9.08 -14.19
N ASP A 337 -13.29 10.34 -14.61
CA ASP A 337 -14.52 11.13 -14.54
C ASP A 337 -15.54 10.79 -15.66
N ASP A 338 -15.33 9.67 -16.38
CA ASP A 338 -16.23 9.17 -17.42
C ASP A 338 -17.41 8.34 -16.87
N GLY A 339 -17.60 8.35 -15.55
CA GLY A 339 -18.68 7.67 -14.84
C GLY A 339 -18.49 6.15 -14.68
N ARG A 340 -17.44 5.54 -15.25
CA ARG A 340 -17.28 4.07 -15.22
C ARG A 340 -17.14 3.46 -13.82
N TYR A 341 -16.76 4.28 -12.84
CA TYR A 341 -16.56 3.91 -11.44
C TYR A 341 -17.48 4.67 -10.47
N ALA A 342 -18.54 5.31 -10.98
CA ALA A 342 -19.49 6.08 -10.17
C ALA A 342 -20.22 5.22 -9.12
N ASP A 343 -20.24 3.90 -9.30
CA ASP A 343 -20.84 2.92 -8.38
C ASP A 343 -19.95 2.58 -7.18
N LEU A 344 -18.63 2.77 -7.28
CA LEU A 344 -17.69 2.36 -6.22
C LEU A 344 -17.90 3.04 -4.87
N PRO A 345 -18.34 4.32 -4.78
CA PRO A 345 -18.70 4.92 -3.50
C PRO A 345 -19.73 4.11 -2.71
N GLU A 346 -20.58 3.31 -3.37
CA GLU A 346 -21.53 2.40 -2.72
C GLU A 346 -20.87 1.16 -2.06
N ALA A 347 -19.62 0.85 -2.40
CA ALA A 347 -18.85 -0.27 -1.84
C ALA A 347 -18.36 0.00 -0.39
N SER A 348 -19.22 0.57 0.45
CA SER A 348 -18.90 0.97 1.82
C SER A 348 -20.13 0.94 2.72
N SER A 349 -19.95 0.45 3.94
CA SER A 349 -20.93 0.58 5.03
C SER A 349 -20.86 1.94 5.74
N LEU A 350 -19.94 2.82 5.33
CA LEU A 350 -19.68 4.13 5.96
C LEU A 350 -19.33 4.06 7.47
N CYS A 351 -18.85 2.92 7.95
CA CYS A 351 -18.52 2.70 9.36
C CYS A 351 -17.34 3.53 9.92
N GLY A 352 -16.67 4.36 9.12
CA GLY A 352 -15.60 5.26 9.59
C GLY A 352 -14.23 4.64 9.88
N ARG A 353 -14.12 3.32 10.05
CA ARG A 353 -12.84 2.63 10.40
C ARG A 353 -11.68 2.98 9.47
N CYS A 354 -11.93 3.15 8.17
CA CYS A 354 -10.90 3.51 7.18
C CYS A 354 -10.25 4.87 7.45
N THR A 355 -10.96 5.79 8.09
CA THR A 355 -10.44 7.10 8.51
C THR A 355 -9.68 7.01 9.81
N GLU A 356 -10.20 6.26 10.77
CA GLU A 356 -9.56 6.04 12.06
C GLU A 356 -8.16 5.42 11.93
N VAL A 357 -8.01 4.42 11.04
CA VAL A 357 -6.72 3.74 10.83
C VAL A 357 -5.80 4.44 9.84
N CYS A 358 -6.19 5.57 9.24
CA CYS A 358 -5.39 6.19 8.19
C CYS A 358 -4.18 6.93 8.80
N PRO A 359 -2.93 6.51 8.53
CA PRO A 359 -1.75 7.12 9.15
C PRO A 359 -1.44 8.53 8.64
N VAL A 360 -2.14 8.99 7.61
CA VAL A 360 -2.00 10.32 7.01
C VAL A 360 -3.31 11.12 7.02
N GLY A 361 -4.26 10.71 7.86
CA GLY A 361 -5.45 11.49 8.20
C GLY A 361 -6.40 11.77 7.03
N ILE A 362 -6.70 10.76 6.21
CA ILE A 362 -7.67 10.91 5.10
C ILE A 362 -9.08 10.55 5.60
N PRO A 363 -10.06 11.47 5.48
CA PRO A 363 -11.44 11.24 5.90
C PRO A 363 -12.24 10.43 4.87
N LEU A 364 -11.74 9.26 4.44
CA LEU A 364 -12.32 8.42 3.36
C LEU A 364 -13.84 8.21 3.47
N HIS A 365 -14.39 7.96 4.65
CA HIS A 365 -15.84 7.77 4.82
C HIS A 365 -16.65 9.04 4.48
N ARG A 366 -16.10 10.23 4.71
CA ARG A 366 -16.73 11.50 4.33
C ARG A 366 -16.59 11.73 2.83
N LEU A 367 -15.42 11.47 2.25
CA LEU A 367 -15.21 11.59 0.80
C LEU A 367 -16.15 10.67 0.01
N LEU A 368 -16.40 9.46 0.50
CA LEU A 368 -17.37 8.53 -0.09
C LEU A 368 -18.81 9.06 0.01
N LEU A 369 -19.17 9.73 1.10
CA LEU A 369 -20.49 10.38 1.25
C LEU A 369 -20.67 11.51 0.25
N GLU A 370 -19.65 12.36 0.08
CA GLU A 370 -19.67 13.45 -0.91
C GLU A 370 -19.85 12.90 -2.33
N LEU A 371 -19.05 11.88 -2.72
CA LEU A 371 -19.18 11.25 -4.04
C LEU A 371 -20.54 10.58 -4.27
N ARG A 372 -21.17 10.02 -3.22
CA ARG A 372 -22.54 9.50 -3.33
C ARG A 372 -23.56 10.61 -3.58
N ALA A 373 -23.40 11.75 -2.90
CA ALA A 373 -24.28 12.90 -3.09
C ALA A 373 -24.14 13.44 -4.53
N GLU A 374 -22.90 13.68 -4.98
CA GLU A 374 -22.62 14.10 -6.35
C GLU A 374 -23.16 13.11 -7.38
N GLY A 375 -22.94 11.80 -7.20
CA GLY A 375 -23.45 10.78 -8.12
C GLY A 375 -24.97 10.79 -8.24
N VAL A 376 -25.70 11.10 -7.17
CA VAL A 376 -27.17 11.26 -7.22
C VAL A 376 -27.56 12.54 -7.95
N GLU A 377 -26.87 13.65 -7.70
CA GLU A 377 -27.09 14.95 -8.36
C GLU A 377 -26.82 14.88 -9.86
N ASN A 378 -25.76 14.18 -10.26
CA ASN A 378 -25.36 13.96 -11.66
C ASN A 378 -26.20 12.89 -12.37
N GLY A 379 -27.07 12.17 -11.65
CA GLY A 379 -27.92 11.12 -12.20
C GLY A 379 -27.19 9.79 -12.48
N GLU A 380 -25.95 9.65 -12.03
CA GLU A 380 -25.12 8.44 -12.12
C GLU A 380 -25.55 7.38 -11.11
N LEU A 381 -26.06 7.82 -9.95
CA LEU A 381 -26.59 6.99 -8.88
C LEU A 381 -28.08 7.27 -8.63
N GLY A 382 -28.75 6.29 -8.02
CA GLY A 382 -30.16 6.35 -7.67
C GLY A 382 -31.08 6.15 -8.88
N SER A 383 -31.98 5.17 -8.81
CA SER A 383 -32.97 4.98 -9.86
C SER A 383 -34.03 6.10 -9.86
N MET A 384 -34.73 6.31 -10.98
CA MET A 384 -35.85 7.27 -11.03
C MET A 384 -36.94 6.93 -9.99
N VAL A 385 -37.19 5.64 -9.79
CA VAL A 385 -38.15 5.14 -8.79
C VAL A 385 -37.69 5.49 -7.38
N GLU A 386 -36.40 5.30 -7.08
CA GLU A 386 -35.83 5.64 -5.78
C GLU A 386 -35.88 7.15 -5.51
N ARG A 387 -35.52 7.98 -6.50
CA ARG A 387 -35.63 9.45 -6.40
C ARG A 387 -37.07 9.89 -6.13
N MET A 388 -38.05 9.31 -6.83
CA MET A 388 -39.47 9.59 -6.57
C MET A 388 -39.89 9.14 -5.17
N GLY A 389 -39.43 7.97 -4.72
CA GLY A 389 -39.69 7.45 -3.38
C GLY A 389 -39.16 8.37 -2.28
N TRP A 390 -37.90 8.79 -2.38
CA TRP A 390 -37.30 9.75 -1.44
C TRP A 390 -37.95 11.12 -1.51
N GLY A 391 -38.34 11.59 -2.71
CA GLY A 391 -39.09 12.83 -2.88
C GLY A 391 -40.46 12.78 -2.19
N ALA A 392 -41.21 11.69 -2.37
CA ALA A 392 -42.48 11.48 -1.69
C ALA A 392 -42.31 11.40 -0.17
N TRP A 393 -41.29 10.69 0.30
CA TRP A 393 -40.93 10.62 1.72
C TRP A 393 -40.61 12.01 2.29
N ALA A 394 -39.75 12.78 1.63
CA ALA A 394 -39.39 14.13 2.05
C ALA A 394 -40.61 15.07 2.07
N ALA A 395 -41.51 14.95 1.08
CA ALA A 395 -42.75 15.72 1.05
C ALA A 395 -43.68 15.37 2.22
N ALA A 396 -43.76 14.09 2.60
CA ALA A 396 -44.58 13.60 3.70
C ALA A 396 -43.98 13.87 5.09
N PHE A 397 -42.67 13.73 5.25
CA PHE A 397 -41.99 13.73 6.55
C PHE A 397 -41.10 14.95 6.81
N GLY A 398 -40.90 15.85 5.84
CA GLY A 398 -40.08 17.06 5.98
C GLY A 398 -40.65 18.15 6.90
N GLY A 399 -41.70 17.88 7.69
CA GLY A 399 -42.22 18.83 8.67
C GLY A 399 -43.21 18.20 9.63
N THR A 400 -43.24 18.66 10.87
CA THR A 400 -43.96 18.02 11.98
C THR A 400 -45.44 17.77 11.71
N ARG A 401 -46.17 18.73 11.10
CA ARG A 401 -47.60 18.58 10.77
C ARG A 401 -47.84 17.54 9.68
N ARG A 402 -47.01 17.56 8.62
CA ARG A 402 -47.08 16.62 7.50
C ARG A 402 -46.76 15.20 7.97
N ALA A 403 -45.72 15.05 8.79
CA ALA A 403 -45.32 13.76 9.37
C ALA A 403 -46.40 13.16 10.28
N LYS A 404 -47.06 13.99 11.10
CA LYS A 404 -48.20 13.55 11.94
C LYS A 404 -49.38 13.09 11.09
N LEU A 405 -49.74 13.86 10.06
CA LEU A 405 -50.82 13.51 9.13
C LEU A 405 -50.50 12.23 8.36
N ALA A 406 -49.29 12.12 7.79
CA ALA A 406 -48.84 10.94 7.07
C ALA A 406 -48.86 9.69 7.97
N THR A 407 -48.37 9.80 9.21
CA THR A 407 -48.45 8.70 10.19
C THR A 407 -49.89 8.34 10.55
N ALA A 408 -50.79 9.32 10.73
CA ALA A 408 -52.20 9.08 11.05
C ALA A 408 -52.93 8.39 9.89
N LEU A 409 -52.70 8.84 8.65
CA LEU A 409 -53.22 8.20 7.44
C LEU A 409 -52.66 6.80 7.26
N GLY A 410 -51.36 6.60 7.53
CA GLY A 410 -50.72 5.28 7.49
C GLY A 410 -51.33 4.31 8.51
N ARG A 411 -51.56 4.76 9.75
CA ARG A 411 -52.25 3.97 10.80
C ARG A 411 -53.66 3.60 10.38
N PHE A 412 -54.44 4.57 9.92
CA PHE A 412 -55.79 4.34 9.42
C PHE A 412 -55.81 3.34 8.26
N GLY A 413 -54.87 3.46 7.32
CA GLY A 413 -54.71 2.53 6.20
C GLY A 413 -54.40 1.09 6.66
N ILE A 414 -53.48 0.93 7.61
CA ILE A 414 -53.14 -0.38 8.20
C ILE A 414 -54.33 -0.96 8.97
N GLU A 415 -55.05 -0.15 9.74
CA GLU A 415 -56.24 -0.61 10.50
C GLU A 415 -57.40 -1.01 9.58
N ARG A 416 -57.61 -0.29 8.48
CA ARG A 416 -58.76 -0.49 7.58
C ARG A 416 -58.52 -1.54 6.50
N PHE A 417 -57.27 -1.67 6.03
CA PHE A 417 -56.89 -2.52 4.90
C PHE A 417 -55.77 -3.52 5.23
N GLY A 418 -55.24 -3.54 6.46
CA GLY A 418 -54.13 -4.42 6.85
C GLY A 418 -54.43 -5.92 6.78
N ARG A 419 -55.72 -6.33 6.83
CA ARG A 419 -56.14 -7.72 6.58
C ARG A 419 -55.86 -8.18 5.15
N PHE A 420 -55.78 -7.26 4.18
CA PHE A 420 -55.40 -7.58 2.79
C PHE A 420 -53.90 -7.84 2.64
N PHE A 421 -53.09 -7.39 3.61
CA PHE A 421 -51.64 -7.57 3.68
C PHE A 421 -51.23 -8.61 4.74
N GLU A 422 -52.17 -9.39 5.30
CA GLU A 422 -51.90 -10.44 6.30
C GLU A 422 -50.90 -11.50 5.79
N GLY A 423 -50.82 -11.74 4.48
CA GLY A 423 -49.83 -12.64 3.87
C GLY A 423 -48.38 -12.10 3.82
N PHE A 424 -48.18 -10.81 4.11
CA PHE A 424 -46.85 -10.15 4.16
C PHE A 424 -46.39 -9.81 5.57
N ARG A 425 -47.13 -10.23 6.61
CA ARG A 425 -46.68 -10.11 7.99
C ARG A 425 -45.50 -11.08 8.21
N PRO A 426 -44.27 -10.62 8.50
CA PRO A 426 -43.25 -11.53 9.00
C PRO A 426 -43.79 -12.19 10.28
N GLU A 427 -43.62 -13.51 10.42
CA GLU A 427 -43.94 -14.20 11.67
C GLU A 427 -43.06 -13.62 12.79
N GLY A 428 -43.66 -12.89 13.72
CA GLY A 428 -42.98 -12.28 14.87
C GLY A 428 -43.28 -10.79 15.07
N ASP A 429 -42.91 -10.24 16.24
CA ASP A 429 -42.98 -8.79 16.46
C ASP A 429 -41.92 -8.10 15.59
N PRO A 430 -42.27 -7.20 14.65
CA PRO A 430 -41.30 -6.49 13.81
C PRO A 430 -40.38 -5.55 14.61
N ARG A 431 -40.65 -5.33 15.91
CA ARG A 431 -39.75 -4.64 16.85
C ARG A 431 -38.87 -5.60 17.65
N ALA A 432 -39.12 -6.90 17.60
CA ALA A 432 -38.19 -7.88 18.14
C ALA A 432 -36.93 -7.82 17.26
N ALA A 433 -35.80 -7.47 17.89
CA ALA A 433 -34.51 -7.66 17.24
C ALA A 433 -34.42 -9.15 16.82
N PRO A 434 -33.88 -9.45 15.63
CA PRO A 434 -33.70 -10.84 15.22
C PRO A 434 -32.99 -11.60 16.34
N VAL A 435 -33.51 -12.77 16.70
CA VAL A 435 -32.79 -13.67 17.60
C VAL A 435 -31.50 -14.02 16.88
N ILE A 436 -30.39 -13.44 17.33
CA ILE A 436 -29.07 -13.73 16.76
C ILE A 436 -28.78 -15.19 17.12
N SER A 437 -29.00 -16.10 16.16
CA SER A 437 -28.81 -17.55 16.32
C SER A 437 -27.33 -17.96 16.29
N VAL A 438 -26.46 -17.11 16.81
CA VAL A 438 -25.06 -17.45 17.05
C VAL A 438 -24.95 -17.54 18.55
N GLU A 439 -24.81 -18.76 19.05
CA GLU A 439 -24.35 -19.03 20.40
C GLU A 439 -23.04 -18.25 20.55
N ARG A 440 -23.13 -17.08 21.21
CA ARG A 440 -21.97 -16.22 21.42
C ARG A 440 -21.06 -16.98 22.33
N ASP A 441 -19.91 -17.39 21.82
CA ASP A 441 -18.83 -17.94 22.63
C ASP A 441 -18.59 -17.00 23.84
N PRO A 442 -18.89 -17.42 25.08
CA PRO A 442 -18.72 -16.61 26.27
C PRO A 442 -17.28 -16.12 26.46
N ALA A 443 -16.29 -16.82 25.88
CA ALA A 443 -14.89 -16.41 25.89
C ALA A 443 -14.64 -15.11 25.10
N MET A 444 -15.52 -14.73 24.18
CA MET A 444 -15.45 -13.46 23.43
C MET A 444 -15.99 -12.25 24.23
N LEU A 445 -16.60 -12.47 25.41
CA LEU A 445 -17.18 -11.42 26.26
C LEU A 445 -16.41 -11.17 27.57
N GLU A 446 -15.52 -12.07 27.98
CA GLU A 446 -14.66 -11.87 29.15
C GLU A 446 -13.42 -11.04 28.78
N GLY A 447 -13.59 -9.72 28.74
CA GLY A 447 -12.50 -8.80 28.47
C GLY A 447 -12.89 -7.34 28.54
N GLY A 448 -13.75 -6.97 29.48
CA GLY A 448 -14.18 -5.59 29.65
C GLY A 448 -14.83 -5.37 31.01
N GLY A 449 -14.02 -5.19 32.04
CA GLY A 449 -14.49 -4.76 33.36
C GLY A 449 -15.41 -3.54 33.24
N ARG A 450 -16.52 -3.58 33.99
CA ARG A 450 -17.54 -2.53 34.09
C ARG A 450 -16.87 -1.18 34.30
N ARG A 451 -17.06 -0.23 33.39
CA ARG A 451 -16.83 1.19 33.67
C ARG A 451 -18.10 1.74 34.29
N GLU A 452 -17.98 2.18 35.53
CA GLU A 452 -18.97 2.99 36.22
C GLU A 452 -19.30 4.25 35.40
N GLU A 453 -20.58 4.62 35.41
CA GLU A 453 -21.13 5.81 34.77
C GLU A 453 -20.67 7.07 35.50
N GLY A 454 -19.52 7.59 35.10
CA GLY A 454 -19.03 8.92 35.48
C GLY A 454 -18.77 9.74 34.22
N GLY A 455 -19.44 10.89 34.10
CA GLY A 455 -19.22 11.85 33.02
C GLY A 455 -17.74 12.24 32.93
N GLY A 456 -17.09 11.84 31.83
CA GLY A 456 -15.72 12.18 31.49
C GLY A 456 -15.63 12.63 30.03
N PRO A 457 -14.63 13.45 29.66
CA PRO A 457 -14.56 14.07 28.34
C PRO A 457 -14.44 13.00 27.25
N ALA A 458 -14.88 13.35 26.04
CA ALA A 458 -14.74 12.52 24.84
C ALA A 458 -13.35 11.86 24.83
N ARG A 459 -13.31 10.51 24.85
CA ARG A 459 -12.03 9.81 24.83
C ARG A 459 -11.35 10.14 23.50
N GLY A 460 -10.23 10.86 23.59
CA GLY A 460 -9.28 10.97 22.50
C GLY A 460 -8.79 9.57 22.08
N PRO A 461 -8.02 9.48 20.98
CA PRO A 461 -7.43 8.21 20.57
C PRO A 461 -6.76 7.55 21.77
N VAL A 462 -7.10 6.28 22.02
CA VAL A 462 -6.42 5.48 23.04
C VAL A 462 -4.98 5.39 22.56
N GLU A 463 -4.09 6.16 23.17
CA GLU A 463 -2.65 6.00 22.96
C GLU A 463 -2.33 4.54 23.33
N PRO A 464 -1.82 3.74 22.39
CA PRO A 464 -1.38 2.40 22.74
C PRO A 464 -0.33 2.55 23.83
N GLU A 465 -0.44 1.76 24.90
CA GLU A 465 0.59 1.73 25.95
C GLU A 465 1.94 1.51 25.28
N SER A 466 2.77 2.55 25.28
CA SER A 466 4.09 2.48 24.66
C SER A 466 4.89 1.40 25.37
N GLU A 467 5.37 0.42 24.63
CA GLU A 467 6.26 -0.62 25.16
C GLU A 467 7.38 0.07 25.96
N LYS A 468 7.60 -0.33 27.22
CA LYS A 468 8.72 0.16 28.05
C LYS A 468 10.02 -0.36 27.46
N ALA A 469 10.47 0.24 26.37
CA ALA A 469 11.68 -0.14 25.66
C ALA A 469 12.92 0.07 26.55
N PRO A 470 13.97 -0.76 26.39
CA PRO A 470 15.26 -0.51 27.03
C PRO A 470 15.71 0.95 26.82
N MET A 471 16.26 1.56 27.88
CA MET A 471 16.84 2.90 27.76
C MET A 471 18.08 2.88 26.87
N ASP A 472 18.85 1.78 26.88
CA ASP A 472 20.02 1.59 26.04
C ASP A 472 19.63 1.27 24.58
N LEU A 473 20.06 2.13 23.66
CA LEU A 473 19.84 1.98 22.23
C LEU A 473 20.55 0.75 21.65
N VAL A 474 21.68 0.33 22.22
CA VAL A 474 22.44 -0.83 21.73
C VAL A 474 21.71 -2.12 22.06
N GLU A 475 21.18 -2.25 23.28
CA GLU A 475 20.38 -3.41 23.69
C GLU A 475 19.09 -3.50 22.89
N LEU A 476 18.38 -2.37 22.75
CA LEU A 476 17.18 -2.32 21.91
C LEU A 476 17.50 -2.69 20.45
N PHE A 477 18.59 -2.16 19.88
CA PHE A 477 19.03 -2.55 18.54
C PHE A 477 19.26 -4.05 18.41
N ARG A 478 19.98 -4.67 19.37
CA ARG A 478 20.25 -6.11 19.38
C ARG A 478 18.96 -6.93 19.42
N GLU A 479 18.03 -6.56 20.28
CA GLU A 479 16.74 -7.25 20.40
C GLU A 479 15.94 -7.19 19.09
N ARG A 480 15.80 -5.98 18.52
CA ARG A 480 15.01 -5.78 17.29
C ARG A 480 15.67 -6.41 16.07
N ALA A 481 17.00 -6.32 15.95
CA ALA A 481 17.74 -7.01 14.91
C ALA A 481 17.61 -8.54 15.05
N GLY A 482 17.68 -9.06 16.29
CA GLY A 482 17.48 -10.47 16.60
C GLY A 482 16.09 -10.98 16.19
N ALA A 483 15.04 -10.18 16.40
CA ALA A 483 13.68 -10.51 15.96
C ALA A 483 13.54 -10.61 14.42
N LEU A 484 14.44 -9.98 13.66
CA LEU A 484 14.54 -10.11 12.20
C LEU A 484 15.42 -11.29 11.77
N GLY A 485 15.97 -12.06 12.72
CA GLY A 485 16.93 -13.13 12.47
C GLY A 485 18.32 -12.61 12.07
N VAL A 486 18.67 -11.38 12.46
CA VAL A 486 20.01 -10.81 12.29
C VAL A 486 20.86 -11.16 13.51
N GLU A 487 22.01 -11.76 13.28
CA GLU A 487 22.97 -12.03 14.34
C GLU A 487 23.72 -10.73 14.70
N VAL A 488 23.83 -10.37 15.97
CA VAL A 488 24.57 -9.18 16.41
C VAL A 488 25.71 -9.60 17.34
N VAL A 489 26.94 -9.37 16.89
CA VAL A 489 28.16 -9.86 17.56
C VAL A 489 29.20 -8.75 17.71
N GLU A 490 30.17 -8.92 18.60
CA GLU A 490 31.30 -7.97 18.74
C GLU A 490 32.46 -8.32 17.78
N ARG A 491 32.57 -9.59 17.41
CA ARG A 491 33.63 -10.14 16.54
C ARG A 491 33.06 -11.27 15.70
N ILE A 492 33.57 -11.42 14.48
CA ILE A 492 33.19 -12.50 13.56
C ILE A 492 34.41 -13.00 12.79
N ARG A 493 34.46 -14.31 12.56
CA ARG A 493 35.37 -14.91 11.58
C ARG A 493 34.73 -14.85 10.19
N LYS A 494 35.37 -14.12 9.29
CA LYS A 494 34.92 -14.01 7.89
C LYS A 494 35.02 -15.37 7.21
N ALA A 495 33.96 -15.77 6.52
CA ALA A 495 33.91 -16.94 5.66
C ALA A 495 34.15 -16.53 4.20
N GLN A 496 34.53 -17.50 3.38
CA GLN A 496 34.64 -17.29 1.93
C GLN A 496 33.26 -16.94 1.34
N GLY A 497 33.19 -15.86 0.55
CA GLY A 497 31.94 -15.36 -0.03
C GLY A 497 31.22 -14.28 0.79
N ASP A 498 31.66 -14.00 2.02
CA ASP A 498 31.11 -12.90 2.81
C ASP A 498 31.33 -11.55 2.12
N ARG A 499 30.31 -10.70 2.15
CA ARG A 499 30.42 -9.29 1.78
C ARG A 499 30.40 -8.42 3.02
N VAL A 500 31.49 -7.69 3.24
CA VAL A 500 31.65 -6.82 4.40
C VAL A 500 31.38 -5.38 3.99
N VAL A 501 30.46 -4.72 4.69
CA VAL A 501 30.13 -3.31 4.49
C VAL A 501 30.16 -2.56 5.81
N LYS A 502 30.40 -1.25 5.75
CA LYS A 502 30.37 -0.37 6.91
C LYS A 502 29.06 0.41 6.91
N ALA A 503 28.32 0.34 8.01
CA ALA A 503 27.13 1.15 8.21
C ALA A 503 27.53 2.56 8.67
N THR A 504 26.79 3.55 8.17
CA THR A 504 26.89 4.95 8.59
C THR A 504 26.19 5.19 9.92
N ALA A 505 25.05 4.51 10.14
CA ALA A 505 24.25 4.60 11.35
C ALA A 505 23.39 3.34 11.54
N GLY A 506 22.80 3.19 12.72
CA GLY A 506 21.82 2.14 13.02
C GLY A 506 20.52 2.71 13.58
N ILE A 507 19.41 1.98 13.49
CA ILE A 507 18.11 2.36 14.03
C ILE A 507 17.70 1.33 15.07
N ALA A 508 17.75 1.70 16.35
CA ALA A 508 17.51 0.78 17.46
C ALA A 508 16.14 0.13 17.39
N ASN A 509 15.09 0.93 17.19
CA ASN A 509 13.71 0.44 17.27
C ASN A 509 13.29 -0.50 16.14
N THR A 510 14.08 -0.57 15.07
CA THR A 510 13.78 -1.41 13.90
C THR A 510 14.86 -2.47 13.66
N GLY A 511 16.00 -2.41 14.38
CA GLY A 511 17.16 -3.27 14.11
C GLY A 511 17.82 -3.01 12.75
N SER A 512 17.57 -1.87 12.13
CA SER A 512 18.00 -1.57 10.76
C SER A 512 19.32 -0.82 10.72
N VAL A 513 20.04 -0.91 9.60
CA VAL A 513 21.30 -0.19 9.38
C VAL A 513 21.19 0.73 8.17
N LEU A 514 21.83 1.90 8.26
CA LEU A 514 21.95 2.84 7.16
C LEU A 514 23.29 2.64 6.46
N LEU A 515 23.25 2.42 5.15
CA LEU A 515 24.40 2.38 4.26
C LEU A 515 24.35 3.60 3.34
N THR A 516 25.33 4.50 3.42
CA THR A 516 25.48 5.61 2.46
C THR A 516 26.54 5.31 1.41
N GLY A 517 26.53 6.07 0.31
CA GLY A 517 27.42 5.88 -0.82
C GLY A 517 26.70 5.29 -2.03
N ARG A 518 27.42 5.12 -3.14
CA ARG A 518 26.83 4.77 -4.45
C ARG A 518 26.13 3.42 -4.45
N GLU A 519 25.00 3.34 -5.15
CA GLU A 519 24.24 2.10 -5.29
C GLU A 519 25.02 0.99 -5.98
N ALA A 520 25.80 1.31 -7.01
CA ALA A 520 26.61 0.31 -7.72
C ALA A 520 27.58 -0.44 -6.78
N ALA A 521 28.09 0.23 -5.74
CA ALA A 521 28.96 -0.39 -4.74
C ALA A 521 28.23 -1.39 -3.83
N ARG A 522 26.89 -1.32 -3.79
CA ARG A 522 26.01 -2.22 -3.02
C ARG A 522 25.50 -3.41 -3.84
N ARG A 523 25.64 -3.42 -5.18
CA ARG A 523 25.25 -4.57 -6.02
C ARG A 523 25.78 -5.92 -5.52
N PRO A 524 27.04 -6.05 -5.02
CA PRO A 524 27.52 -7.33 -4.51
C PRO A 524 26.73 -7.87 -3.31
N LEU A 525 25.99 -7.02 -2.58
CA LEU A 525 25.11 -7.44 -1.48
C LEU A 525 23.95 -8.31 -1.99
N LEU A 526 23.50 -8.07 -3.23
CA LEU A 526 22.41 -8.80 -3.86
C LEU A 526 22.79 -10.22 -4.28
N ALA A 527 24.08 -10.50 -4.38
CA ALA A 527 24.63 -11.80 -4.73
C ALA A 527 25.30 -12.53 -3.54
N ALA A 528 25.31 -11.92 -2.35
CA ALA A 528 25.98 -12.49 -1.19
C ALA A 528 25.09 -13.52 -0.50
N GLY A 529 25.61 -14.71 -0.18
CA GLY A 529 24.89 -15.62 0.73
C GLY A 529 24.80 -15.05 2.16
N ARG A 530 25.84 -14.31 2.58
CA ARG A 530 25.91 -13.65 3.89
C ARG A 530 26.52 -12.25 3.78
N ILE A 531 25.85 -11.28 4.39
CA ILE A 531 26.35 -9.91 4.54
C ILE A 531 26.82 -9.70 5.98
N VAL A 532 28.00 -9.10 6.13
CA VAL A 532 28.57 -8.68 7.40
C VAL A 532 28.61 -7.16 7.45
N VAL A 533 27.87 -6.55 8.38
CA VAL A 533 27.76 -5.10 8.52
C VAL A 533 28.53 -4.64 9.75
N GLU A 534 29.56 -3.84 9.57
CA GLU A 534 30.27 -3.18 10.68
C GLU A 534 29.50 -1.91 11.10
N LEU A 535 29.05 -1.85 12.35
CA LEU A 535 28.26 -0.74 12.89
C LEU A 535 28.91 -0.15 14.14
N GLN A 536 29.05 1.16 14.20
CA GLN A 536 29.57 1.87 15.38
C GLN A 536 28.41 2.11 16.37
N ALA A 537 28.54 1.62 17.61
CA ALA A 537 27.48 1.71 18.61
C ALA A 537 27.01 3.16 18.85
N LYS A 538 27.94 4.12 18.85
CA LYS A 538 27.65 5.55 19.03
C LYS A 538 26.82 6.21 17.92
N THR A 539 26.67 5.54 16.77
CA THR A 539 25.90 6.05 15.62
C THR A 539 24.47 5.49 15.56
N ILE A 540 24.06 4.74 16.58
CA ILE A 540 22.72 4.18 16.65
C ILE A 540 21.76 5.28 17.14
N VAL A 541 20.76 5.57 16.31
CA VAL A 541 19.64 6.46 16.65
C VAL A 541 18.42 5.63 17.07
N ARG A 542 17.47 6.24 17.76
CA ARG A 542 16.28 5.51 18.25
C ARG A 542 15.32 5.15 17.12
N HIS A 543 14.96 6.12 16.29
CA HIS A 543 13.94 6.01 15.25
C HIS A 543 14.47 6.48 13.88
N PRO A 544 13.82 6.11 12.75
CA PRO A 544 14.22 6.57 11.42
C PRO A 544 14.37 8.09 11.31
N SER A 545 13.48 8.86 11.93
CA SER A 545 13.58 10.34 12.03
C SER A 545 14.94 10.85 12.53
N GLY A 546 15.66 10.09 13.37
CA GLY A 546 17.01 10.46 13.82
C GLY A 546 18.10 10.34 12.75
N LEU A 547 17.81 9.77 11.58
CA LEU A 547 18.78 9.57 10.50
C LEU A 547 19.04 10.81 9.64
N GLU A 548 18.29 11.90 9.80
CA GLU A 548 18.38 13.08 8.92
C GLU A 548 19.84 13.57 8.74
N GLY A 549 20.60 13.68 9.84
CA GLY A 549 22.01 14.08 9.83
C GLY A 549 23.00 13.02 9.30
N TYR A 550 22.55 11.79 9.04
CA TYR A 550 23.38 10.67 8.58
C TYR A 550 23.15 10.30 7.11
N LEU A 551 22.06 10.76 6.49
CA LEU A 551 21.69 10.37 5.11
C LEU A 551 22.70 10.85 4.06
N GLY A 552 23.35 11.99 4.30
CA GLY A 552 24.23 12.64 3.32
C GLY A 552 23.52 13.02 2.01
N ASP A 553 24.32 13.47 1.03
CA ASP A 553 23.81 13.98 -0.26
C ASP A 553 23.67 12.92 -1.36
N GLY A 554 24.31 11.77 -1.21
CA GLY A 554 24.36 10.69 -2.21
C GLY A 554 23.22 9.69 -2.11
N ASP A 555 23.40 8.53 -2.73
CA ASP A 555 22.48 7.41 -2.52
C ASP A 555 22.58 6.91 -1.08
N ALA A 556 21.45 6.45 -0.53
CA ALA A 556 21.40 5.80 0.76
C ALA A 556 20.47 4.59 0.73
N LEU A 557 20.74 3.62 1.60
CA LEU A 557 19.92 2.43 1.77
C LEU A 557 19.74 2.16 3.26
N ILE A 558 18.49 2.12 3.72
CA ILE A 558 18.15 1.51 5.01
C ILE A 558 17.90 0.03 4.75
N LEU A 559 18.73 -0.81 5.37
CA LEU A 559 18.66 -2.27 5.27
C LEU A 559 18.11 -2.85 6.58
N THR A 560 16.98 -3.54 6.48
CA THR A 560 16.22 -4.07 7.63
C THR A 560 16.20 -5.61 7.58
N GLY A 561 17.33 -6.20 7.97
CA GLY A 561 17.55 -7.64 7.89
C GLY A 561 17.87 -8.14 6.48
N ALA A 562 17.77 -9.46 6.30
CA ALA A 562 18.00 -10.13 5.03
C ALA A 562 16.85 -9.89 4.02
N SER A 563 17.13 -10.11 2.73
CA SER A 563 16.08 -10.17 1.69
C SER A 563 15.08 -11.25 2.08
N ARG A 564 13.80 -10.90 2.07
CA ARG A 564 12.73 -11.81 2.46
C ARG A 564 11.44 -11.45 1.76
N THR A 565 10.72 -12.46 1.30
CA THR A 565 9.34 -12.34 0.88
C THR A 565 8.49 -13.28 1.75
N ALA A 566 7.18 -13.10 1.72
CA ALA A 566 6.26 -14.01 2.37
C ALA A 566 5.30 -14.55 1.32
N ASP A 567 5.09 -15.86 1.34
CA ASP A 567 4.06 -16.46 0.50
C ASP A 567 2.65 -16.07 1.01
N ILE A 568 1.61 -16.54 0.32
CA ILE A 568 0.24 -16.23 0.67
C ILE A 568 -0.19 -16.78 2.05
N GLU A 569 0.46 -17.84 2.51
CA GLU A 569 0.27 -18.43 3.85
C GLU A 569 1.19 -17.82 4.92
N LYS A 570 1.92 -16.75 4.58
CA LYS A 570 2.83 -15.99 5.46
C LYS A 570 4.09 -16.76 5.89
N GLN A 571 4.46 -17.81 5.18
CA GLN A 571 5.76 -18.45 5.30
C GLN A 571 6.83 -17.55 4.68
N ILE A 572 7.87 -17.26 5.46
CA ILE A 572 8.94 -16.35 5.05
C ILE A 572 9.97 -17.13 4.23
N VAL A 573 10.17 -16.71 2.98
CA VAL A 573 11.26 -17.18 2.11
C VAL A 573 12.35 -16.12 2.09
N ARG A 574 13.58 -16.50 2.42
CA ARG A 574 14.75 -15.59 2.46
C ARG A 574 15.63 -15.76 1.23
N GLY A 575 16.30 -14.68 0.85
CA GLY A 575 17.31 -14.70 -0.21
C GLY A 575 16.75 -14.84 -1.62
N ILE A 576 15.75 -14.02 -1.95
CA ILE A 576 15.22 -13.94 -3.32
C ILE A 576 16.25 -13.23 -4.21
N HIS A 577 16.27 -11.89 -4.22
CA HIS A 577 17.26 -11.11 -4.98
C HIS A 577 18.31 -10.46 -4.08
N GLY A 578 18.39 -10.85 -2.81
CA GLY A 578 19.41 -10.39 -1.87
C GLY A 578 19.93 -11.47 -0.95
N ALA A 579 20.71 -11.08 0.06
CA ALA A 579 21.32 -12.07 0.93
C ALA A 579 20.33 -12.82 1.81
N GLU A 580 20.65 -14.10 2.05
CA GLU A 580 19.88 -14.99 2.93
C GLU A 580 20.14 -14.69 4.42
N ARG A 581 21.36 -14.24 4.73
CA ARG A 581 21.81 -14.00 6.10
C ARG A 581 22.47 -12.64 6.25
N MET A 582 22.23 -12.02 7.39
CA MET A 582 22.85 -10.75 7.78
C MET A 582 23.42 -10.89 9.20
N VAL A 583 24.66 -10.41 9.37
CA VAL A 583 25.32 -10.32 10.66
C VAL A 583 25.79 -8.88 10.88
N VAL A 584 25.52 -8.31 12.04
CA VAL A 584 26.01 -7.00 12.45
C VAL A 584 27.14 -7.17 13.44
N VAL A 585 28.30 -6.60 13.12
CA VAL A 585 29.46 -6.53 14.01
C VAL A 585 29.45 -5.17 14.69
N LEU A 586 29.05 -5.12 15.96
CA LEU A 586 29.09 -3.91 16.76
C LEU A 586 30.53 -3.56 17.12
N LYS A 587 30.90 -2.32 16.86
CA LYS A 587 32.17 -1.71 17.26
C LYS A 587 31.87 -0.68 18.34
N ARG A 588 32.66 -0.76 19.42
CA ARG A 588 32.62 0.20 20.52
C ARG A 588 33.20 1.53 20.13
#